data_AF-A0A0G4LG83-F1
#
_entry.id   AF-A0A0G4LG83-F1
#
_cell.length_a   1.000
_cell.length_b   1.000
_cell.length_c   1.000
_cell.angle_alpha   90.00
_cell.angle_beta   90.00
_cell.angle_gamma   90.00
#
_symmetry.space_group_name_H-M   'P 1'
#
loop_
_entity.id
_entity.type
_entity.pdbx_description
1 polymer ?
#
loop_
_entity_poly.entity_id
_entity_poly.type
_entity_poly.pdbx_seq_one_letter_code
_entity_poly.pdbx_strand_id
1 'polypeptide(L)'
;MGSTATVAWPAGNSGVVSFFQPLDGANGTLSINLVNSSTSGNSLDPIYEVSSNTKEPVVGVRGHIEFNSSASLVVAILGSIRTIRDFTEGPSLLYPIFQDAINVTVSDESSVILARLWLDNVTTTTLAFAPIGCDASITVNNNSVEFSAGTYAFNASFNYPQLEQLGLIETLNQVSQDLVSESSDQVESLSFLSYKNKLLASGWRFLTYFGRDSMISILLIEKILSIGDGGTFEAGIGAILERINRTDRSYQ
;
A
#
# COMPACT_ATOMS: atom_id res chain seq x y z
N MET A 1 2.90 5.60 21.39
CA MET A 1 2.44 4.85 20.21
C MET A 1 3.49 3.81 19.89
N GLY A 2 3.06 2.58 19.57
CA GLY A 2 3.95 1.48 19.24
C GLY A 2 4.65 1.66 17.88
N SER A 3 5.60 0.77 17.58
CA SER A 3 6.33 0.76 16.30
C SER A 3 5.41 0.24 15.19
N THR A 4 5.53 0.79 13.98
CA THR A 4 4.58 0.51 12.89
C THR A 4 5.27 0.03 11.61
N ALA A 5 4.64 -0.90 10.90
CA ALA A 5 4.99 -1.27 9.53
C ALA A 5 3.83 -0.92 8.59
N THR A 6 4.10 -0.23 7.48
CA THR A 6 3.08 0.19 6.51
C THR A 6 3.48 -0.21 5.09
N VAL A 7 2.54 -0.82 4.37
CA VAL A 7 2.63 -1.12 2.95
C VAL A 7 1.45 -0.46 2.22
N ALA A 8 1.72 -0.05 0.99
CA ALA A 8 1.06 1.05 0.34
C ALA A 8 0.88 0.76 -1.15
N TRP A 9 -0.36 0.73 -1.64
CA TRP A 9 -0.64 0.51 -3.06
C TRP A 9 -1.42 1.67 -3.68
N PRO A 10 -0.93 2.23 -4.81
CA PRO A 10 -1.66 3.26 -5.54
C PRO A 10 -3.00 2.75 -6.12
N ALA A 11 -3.02 1.50 -6.56
CA ALA A 11 -4.22 0.83 -7.06
C ALA A 11 -5.20 0.61 -5.91
N GLY A 12 -6.46 0.99 -6.11
CA GLY A 12 -7.50 0.89 -5.08
C GLY A 12 -7.33 1.85 -3.89
N ASN A 13 -6.34 2.77 -3.89
CA ASN A 13 -5.96 3.59 -2.72
C ASN A 13 -5.97 2.75 -1.43
N SER A 14 -5.23 1.65 -1.45
CA SER A 14 -5.26 0.64 -0.40
C SER A 14 -3.88 0.38 0.18
N GLY A 15 -3.85 -0.32 1.31
CA GLY A 15 -2.63 -0.62 2.02
C GLY A 15 -2.87 -1.53 3.21
N VAL A 16 -1.79 -1.77 3.91
CA VAL A 16 -1.75 -2.49 5.18
C VAL A 16 -0.95 -1.67 6.15
N VAL A 17 -1.46 -1.47 7.36
CA VAL A 17 -0.66 -0.99 8.49
C VAL A 17 -0.75 -1.98 9.63
N SER A 18 0.38 -2.23 10.28
CA SER A 18 0.50 -3.06 11.48
C SER A 18 1.14 -2.26 12.60
N PHE A 19 0.51 -2.29 13.77
CA PHE A 19 1.00 -1.63 14.99
C PHE A 19 1.48 -2.67 15.97
N PHE A 20 2.73 -2.53 16.40
CA PHE A 20 3.37 -3.45 17.33
C PHE A 20 3.72 -2.74 18.63
N GLN A 21 3.61 -3.46 19.74
CA GLN A 21 4.08 -3.01 21.04
C GLN A 21 5.00 -4.06 21.67
N PRO A 22 5.96 -3.68 22.52
CA PRO A 22 6.76 -4.66 23.26
C PRO A 22 5.86 -5.52 24.15
N LEU A 23 6.12 -6.83 24.21
CA LEU A 23 5.37 -7.77 25.05
C LEU A 23 5.72 -7.60 26.54
N ASP A 24 7.02 -7.56 26.85
CA ASP A 24 7.55 -7.55 28.22
C ASP A 24 8.38 -6.29 28.54
N GLY A 25 8.26 -5.23 27.72
CA GLY A 25 9.09 -4.02 27.78
C GLY A 25 8.30 -2.73 28.00
N ALA A 26 9.01 -1.67 28.41
CA ALA A 26 8.42 -0.33 28.47
C ALA A 26 8.04 0.16 27.06
N ASN A 27 6.95 0.91 26.94
CA ASN A 27 6.56 1.50 25.66
C ASN A 27 7.72 2.31 25.05
N GLY A 28 8.10 1.97 23.81
CA GLY A 28 9.22 2.59 23.09
C GLY A 28 10.53 1.79 23.07
N THR A 29 10.60 0.63 23.74
CA THR A 29 11.80 -0.24 23.68
C THR A 29 11.83 -1.14 22.44
N LEU A 30 10.69 -1.35 21.79
CA LEU A 30 10.58 -2.18 20.59
C LEU A 30 11.11 -1.43 19.37
N SER A 31 12.19 -1.93 18.76
CA SER A 31 12.63 -1.49 17.44
C SER A 31 12.25 -2.52 16.38
N ILE A 32 11.78 -2.02 15.23
CA ILE A 32 11.51 -2.81 14.03
C ILE A 32 12.47 -2.34 12.96
N ASN A 33 13.31 -3.24 12.46
CA ASN A 33 14.25 -2.94 11.39
C ASN A 33 13.91 -3.76 10.16
N LEU A 34 14.01 -3.13 8.99
CA LEU A 34 14.00 -3.86 7.73
C LEU A 34 15.40 -4.42 7.48
N VAL A 35 15.51 -5.72 7.21
CA VAL A 35 16.78 -6.40 6.98
C VAL A 35 16.83 -6.99 5.58
N ASN A 36 18.05 -7.18 5.06
CA ASN A 36 18.22 -7.74 3.73
C ASN A 36 17.93 -9.24 3.71
N SER A 37 17.22 -9.69 2.67
CA SER A 37 17.04 -11.09 2.38
C SER A 37 18.39 -11.74 2.06
N SER A 38 18.68 -12.89 2.67
CA SER A 38 19.87 -13.69 2.35
C SER A 38 19.83 -14.29 0.93
N THR A 39 18.64 -14.41 0.32
CA THR A 39 18.45 -14.93 -1.03
C THR A 39 18.59 -13.87 -2.13
N SER A 40 17.80 -12.79 -2.09
CA SER A 40 17.85 -11.72 -3.10
C SER A 40 18.91 -10.64 -2.84
N GLY A 41 19.39 -10.49 -1.60
CA GLY A 41 20.25 -9.38 -1.17
C GLY A 41 19.51 -8.05 -0.97
N ASN A 42 18.23 -7.97 -1.35
CA ASN A 42 17.42 -6.76 -1.24
C ASN A 42 16.72 -6.69 0.12
N SER A 43 16.42 -5.49 0.59
CA SER A 43 15.58 -5.29 1.79
C SER A 43 14.09 -5.53 1.53
N LEU A 44 13.65 -5.31 0.28
CA LEU A 44 12.28 -5.57 -0.20
C LEU A 44 12.34 -6.18 -1.60
N ASP A 45 11.44 -7.11 -1.87
CA ASP A 45 11.24 -7.69 -3.20
C ASP A 45 9.76 -7.58 -3.62
N PRO A 46 9.47 -7.48 -4.92
CA PRO A 46 8.11 -7.44 -5.40
C PRO A 46 7.41 -8.81 -5.26
N ILE A 47 6.11 -8.78 -5.11
CA ILE A 47 5.22 -9.92 -5.35
C ILE A 47 4.46 -9.61 -6.64
N TYR A 48 4.54 -10.52 -7.61
CA TYR A 48 3.73 -10.48 -8.83
C TYR A 48 3.42 -11.92 -9.26
N GLU A 49 2.20 -12.36 -8.98
CA GLU A 49 1.78 -13.74 -9.21
C GLU A 49 0.52 -13.72 -10.09
N VAL A 50 0.61 -14.39 -11.24
CA VAL A 50 -0.49 -14.53 -12.18
C VAL A 50 -0.91 -15.99 -12.19
N SER A 51 -2.21 -16.25 -12.05
CA SER A 51 -2.78 -17.60 -12.11
C SER A 51 -3.81 -17.66 -13.22
N SER A 52 -3.82 -18.75 -13.98
CA SER A 52 -4.82 -18.99 -15.04
C SER A 52 -6.26 -19.02 -14.51
N ASN A 53 -6.43 -19.22 -13.20
CA ASN A 53 -7.73 -19.35 -12.54
C ASN A 53 -8.22 -18.05 -11.88
N THR A 54 -7.39 -17.01 -11.81
CA THR A 54 -7.77 -15.71 -11.22
C THR A 54 -7.73 -14.62 -12.27
N LYS A 55 -8.77 -13.78 -12.30
CA LYS A 55 -8.86 -12.69 -13.28
C LYS A 55 -7.78 -11.63 -13.06
N GLU A 56 -7.51 -11.32 -11.79
CA GLU A 56 -6.55 -10.28 -11.39
C GLU A 56 -5.27 -10.92 -10.84
N PRO A 57 -4.09 -10.31 -11.07
CA PRO A 57 -2.85 -10.76 -10.46
C PRO A 57 -2.84 -10.49 -8.96
N VAL A 58 -2.09 -11.30 -8.21
CA VAL A 58 -1.70 -10.98 -6.83
C VAL A 58 -0.44 -10.15 -6.89
N VAL A 59 -0.49 -8.93 -6.37
CA VAL A 59 0.67 -8.04 -6.30
C VAL A 59 0.95 -7.62 -4.87
N GLY A 60 2.18 -7.22 -4.59
CA GLY A 60 2.56 -6.88 -3.23
C GLY A 60 4.04 -6.64 -3.05
N VAL A 61 4.43 -6.63 -1.78
CA VAL A 61 5.82 -6.50 -1.35
C VAL A 61 6.10 -7.60 -0.33
N ARG A 62 7.25 -8.24 -0.49
CA ARG A 62 7.81 -9.16 0.50
C ARG A 62 9.12 -8.60 1.04
N GLY A 63 9.44 -8.92 2.27
CA GLY A 63 10.68 -8.48 2.91
C GLY A 63 10.93 -9.18 4.22
N HIS A 64 11.94 -8.73 4.94
CA HIS A 64 12.33 -9.30 6.23
C HIS A 64 12.33 -8.20 7.27
N ILE A 65 11.62 -8.43 8.38
CA ILE A 65 11.62 -7.52 9.53
C ILE A 65 12.27 -8.20 10.74
N GLU A 66 13.08 -7.44 11.46
CA GLU A 66 13.73 -7.85 12.70
C GLU A 66 13.11 -7.09 13.88
N PHE A 67 12.67 -7.85 14.90
CA PHE A 67 12.29 -7.33 16.19
C PHE A 67 13.43 -7.54 17.20
N ASN A 68 13.87 -6.47 17.86
CA ASN A 68 14.93 -6.54 18.88
C ASN A 68 14.47 -7.20 20.20
N SER A 69 13.16 -7.29 20.41
CA SER A 69 12.51 -7.80 21.62
C SER A 69 11.17 -8.40 21.24
N SER A 70 10.58 -9.21 22.12
CA SER A 70 9.26 -9.79 21.87
C SER A 70 8.21 -8.70 21.64
N ALA A 71 7.35 -8.92 20.66
CA ALA A 71 6.37 -7.95 20.18
C ALA A 71 4.97 -8.55 20.11
N SER A 72 3.95 -7.74 20.35
CA SER A 72 2.56 -8.07 20.12
C SER A 72 2.02 -7.18 19.00
N LEU A 73 1.37 -7.79 17.99
CA LEU A 73 0.58 -7.09 16.98
C LEU A 73 -0.74 -6.67 17.60
N VAL A 74 -0.87 -5.38 17.88
CA VAL A 74 -2.02 -4.80 18.59
C VAL A 74 -3.17 -4.49 17.64
N VAL A 75 -2.83 -3.96 16.47
CA VAL A 75 -3.80 -3.56 15.44
C VAL A 75 -3.20 -3.83 14.08
N ALA A 76 -3.98 -4.46 13.20
CA ALA A 76 -3.69 -4.57 11.78
C ALA A 76 -4.89 -4.01 10.99
N ILE A 77 -4.65 -3.05 10.10
CA ILE A 77 -5.68 -2.49 9.23
C ILE A 77 -5.33 -2.87 7.80
N LEU A 78 -6.16 -3.72 7.20
CA LEU A 78 -6.03 -4.20 5.82
C LEU A 78 -7.16 -3.57 4.99
N GLY A 79 -6.85 -2.58 4.13
CA GLY A 79 -7.86 -1.93 3.32
C GLY A 79 -7.51 -0.51 2.86
N SER A 80 -8.51 0.36 2.77
CA SER A 80 -8.32 1.72 2.23
C SER A 80 -7.35 2.56 3.07
N ILE A 81 -6.54 3.36 2.39
CA ILE A 81 -5.69 4.40 3.01
C ILE A 81 -6.52 5.38 3.85
N ARG A 82 -7.80 5.60 3.50
CA ARG A 82 -8.68 6.44 4.32
C ARG A 82 -8.87 5.85 5.72
N THR A 83 -9.15 4.56 5.82
CA THR A 83 -9.30 3.87 7.11
C THR A 83 -8.01 3.91 7.92
N ILE A 84 -6.87 3.68 7.26
CA ILE A 84 -5.55 3.76 7.89
C ILE A 84 -5.32 5.16 8.47
N ARG A 85 -5.57 6.20 7.68
CA ARG A 85 -5.36 7.59 8.08
C ARG A 85 -6.34 8.04 9.18
N ASP A 86 -7.62 7.69 9.05
CA ASP A 86 -8.63 8.04 10.06
C ASP A 86 -8.30 7.40 11.42
N PHE A 87 -7.58 6.26 11.41
CA PHE A 87 -7.03 5.66 12.61
C PHE A 87 -5.75 6.36 13.12
N THR A 88 -4.79 6.64 12.23
CA THR A 88 -3.47 7.19 12.64
C THR A 88 -3.50 8.67 12.99
N GLU A 89 -4.22 9.48 12.21
CA GLU A 89 -4.21 10.95 12.31
C GLU A 89 -5.58 11.51 12.71
N GLY A 90 -6.63 10.70 12.58
CA GLY A 90 -7.98 11.05 12.99
C GLY A 90 -8.28 10.73 14.45
N PRO A 91 -9.55 10.48 14.80
CA PRO A 91 -9.97 10.13 16.16
C PRO A 91 -9.62 8.68 16.56
N SER A 92 -8.69 8.04 15.86
CA SER A 92 -8.37 6.61 16.02
C SER A 92 -9.57 5.69 15.79
N LEU A 93 -10.33 5.97 14.73
CA LEU A 93 -11.53 5.20 14.40
C LEU A 93 -11.18 3.84 13.78
N LEU A 94 -11.70 2.78 14.40
CA LEU A 94 -11.76 1.44 13.82
C LEU A 94 -13.22 1.09 13.57
N TYR A 95 -13.53 0.68 12.35
CA TYR A 95 -14.88 0.27 11.97
C TYR A 95 -14.99 -1.26 12.10
N PRO A 96 -15.93 -1.79 12.92
CA PRO A 96 -16.07 -3.23 13.15
C PRO A 96 -16.26 -4.03 11.86
N ILE A 97 -17.05 -3.51 10.91
CA ILE A 97 -17.27 -4.14 9.60
C ILE A 97 -15.98 -4.42 8.81
N PHE A 98 -14.89 -3.70 9.09
CA PHE A 98 -13.58 -3.93 8.47
C PHE A 98 -12.65 -4.76 9.35
N GLN A 99 -12.63 -4.48 10.65
CA GLN A 99 -11.73 -5.17 11.59
C GLN A 99 -12.16 -6.61 11.84
N ASP A 100 -13.46 -6.85 12.02
CA ASP A 100 -14.02 -8.19 12.30
C ASP A 100 -13.97 -9.10 11.06
N ALA A 101 -13.78 -8.50 9.87
CA ALA A 101 -13.61 -9.23 8.61
C ALA A 101 -12.17 -9.74 8.39
N ILE A 102 -11.23 -9.43 9.28
CA ILE A 102 -9.86 -9.94 9.21
C ILE A 102 -9.83 -11.35 9.79
N ASN A 103 -9.60 -12.33 8.93
CA ASN A 103 -9.40 -13.72 9.32
C ASN A 103 -7.92 -13.97 9.64
N VAL A 104 -7.65 -14.51 10.83
CA VAL A 104 -6.29 -14.85 11.27
C VAL A 104 -6.15 -16.37 11.26
N THR A 105 -5.25 -16.88 10.42
CA THR A 105 -4.99 -18.32 10.29
C THR A 105 -3.53 -18.62 10.57
N VAL A 106 -3.27 -19.73 11.26
CA VAL A 106 -1.92 -20.28 11.46
C VAL A 106 -1.71 -21.40 10.45
N SER A 107 -0.59 -21.38 9.72
CA SER A 107 -0.20 -22.48 8.84
C SER A 107 0.73 -23.46 9.54
N ASP A 108 0.90 -24.65 8.95
CA ASP A 108 1.69 -25.75 9.51
C ASP A 108 3.17 -25.40 9.76
N GLU A 109 3.70 -24.35 9.12
CA GLU A 109 5.08 -23.86 9.29
C GLU A 109 5.24 -22.81 10.42
N SER A 110 4.28 -22.71 11.34
CA SER A 110 4.22 -21.65 12.38
C SER A 110 4.16 -20.23 11.81
N SER A 111 3.71 -20.09 10.57
CA SER A 111 3.44 -18.78 9.97
C SER A 111 2.02 -18.33 10.29
N VAL A 112 1.82 -17.02 10.36
CA VAL A 112 0.50 -16.41 10.57
C VAL A 112 0.10 -15.65 9.33
N ILE A 113 -1.17 -15.76 8.95
CA ILE A 113 -1.75 -15.06 7.81
C ILE A 113 -2.97 -14.31 8.33
N LEU A 114 -2.99 -13.00 8.09
CA LEU A 114 -4.12 -12.12 8.27
C LEU A 114 -4.67 -11.81 6.88
N ALA A 115 -5.91 -12.21 6.61
CA ALA A 115 -6.53 -11.99 5.31
C ALA A 115 -7.90 -11.31 5.48
N ARG A 116 -8.20 -10.35 4.62
CA ARG A 116 -9.50 -9.66 4.60
C ARG A 116 -10.05 -9.64 3.19
N LEU A 117 -11.24 -10.20 3.01
CA LEU A 117 -12.05 -10.03 1.81
C LEU A 117 -12.72 -8.65 1.84
N TRP A 118 -12.62 -7.91 0.73
CA TRP A 118 -13.21 -6.59 0.57
C TRP A 118 -14.71 -6.69 0.37
N LEU A 119 -15.40 -5.54 0.50
CA LEU A 119 -16.87 -5.50 0.35
C LEU A 119 -17.35 -5.83 -1.08
N ASP A 120 -16.45 -5.82 -2.07
CA ASP A 120 -16.73 -6.27 -3.43
C ASP A 120 -16.83 -7.80 -3.57
N ASN A 121 -16.51 -8.55 -2.50
CA ASN A 121 -16.54 -10.00 -2.45
C ASN A 121 -15.60 -10.69 -3.47
N VAL A 122 -14.58 -9.97 -3.96
CA VAL A 122 -13.62 -10.46 -4.96
C VAL A 122 -12.18 -10.16 -4.52
N THR A 123 -11.89 -8.94 -4.09
CA THR A 123 -10.54 -8.55 -3.70
C THR A 123 -10.25 -8.97 -2.27
N THR A 124 -9.09 -9.59 -2.08
CA THR A 124 -8.56 -9.99 -0.78
C THR A 124 -7.23 -9.29 -0.56
N THR A 125 -7.06 -8.69 0.61
CA THR A 125 -5.76 -8.22 1.09
C THR A 125 -5.22 -9.23 2.09
N THR A 126 -3.94 -9.55 1.96
CA THR A 126 -3.24 -10.54 2.77
C THR A 126 -1.99 -9.92 3.38
N LEU A 127 -1.80 -10.15 4.67
CA LEU A 127 -0.56 -9.89 5.40
C LEU A 127 -0.12 -11.20 6.04
N ALA A 128 1.07 -11.68 5.73
CA ALA A 128 1.60 -12.90 6.31
C ALA A 128 2.95 -12.65 6.98
N PHE A 129 3.23 -13.38 8.05
CA PHE A 129 4.54 -13.43 8.69
C PHE A 129 4.97 -14.88 8.89
N ALA A 130 6.25 -15.17 8.62
CA ALA A 130 6.85 -16.47 8.89
C ALA A 130 8.19 -16.28 9.63
N PRO A 131 8.46 -17.03 10.71
CA PRO A 131 9.73 -16.94 11.42
C PRO A 131 10.89 -17.39 10.52
N ILE A 132 12.05 -16.76 10.69
CA ILE A 132 13.29 -17.16 10.01
C ILE A 132 14.29 -17.66 11.03
N GLY A 133 14.76 -18.88 10.82
CA GLY A 133 15.63 -19.57 11.78
C GLY A 133 14.84 -20.19 12.94
N CYS A 134 15.55 -20.64 13.97
CA CYS A 134 14.96 -21.37 15.10
C CYS A 134 14.63 -20.49 16.31
N ASP A 135 15.15 -19.26 16.35
CA ASP A 135 15.02 -18.36 17.51
C ASP A 135 13.76 -17.47 17.44
N ALA A 136 13.16 -17.38 16.25
CA ALA A 136 11.92 -16.66 15.99
C ALA A 136 10.72 -17.60 16.07
N SER A 137 9.64 -17.16 16.72
CA SER A 137 8.40 -17.93 16.87
C SER A 137 7.20 -17.02 16.95
N ILE A 138 6.08 -17.50 16.40
CA ILE A 138 4.80 -16.80 16.40
C ILE A 138 3.81 -17.58 17.26
N THR A 139 3.13 -16.90 18.17
CA THR A 139 2.03 -17.46 18.96
C THR A 139 0.75 -16.69 18.67
N VAL A 140 -0.36 -17.41 18.45
CA VAL A 140 -1.68 -16.80 18.22
C VAL A 140 -2.62 -17.17 19.34
N ASN A 141 -3.10 -16.17 20.08
CA ASN A 141 -4.00 -16.32 21.23
C ASN A 141 -5.22 -15.41 21.06
N ASN A 142 -6.42 -15.97 20.87
CA ASN A 142 -7.67 -15.18 20.72
C ASN A 142 -7.54 -14.00 19.74
N ASN A 143 -7.00 -14.26 18.54
CA ASN A 143 -6.69 -13.27 17.49
C ASN A 143 -5.57 -12.26 17.82
N SER A 144 -4.97 -12.30 19.01
CA SER A 144 -3.70 -11.62 19.29
C SER A 144 -2.56 -12.42 18.66
N VAL A 145 -1.66 -11.74 17.97
CA VAL A 145 -0.46 -12.34 17.37
C VAL A 145 0.75 -11.81 18.12
N GLU A 146 1.53 -12.73 18.67
CA GLU A 146 2.73 -12.45 19.45
C GLU A 146 3.95 -13.03 18.74
N PHE A 147 5.05 -12.29 18.77
CA PHE A 147 6.31 -12.58 18.12
C PHE A 147 7.39 -12.62 19.19
N SER A 148 8.23 -13.66 19.22
CA SER A 148 9.50 -13.58 19.97
C SER A 148 10.45 -12.60 19.27
N ALA A 149 11.49 -12.15 19.98
CA ALA A 149 12.59 -11.42 19.34
C ALA A 149 13.19 -12.27 18.20
N GLY A 150 13.54 -11.64 17.09
CA GLY A 150 14.07 -12.35 15.92
C GLY A 150 13.64 -11.75 14.59
N THR A 151 13.96 -12.47 13.51
CA THR A 151 13.66 -12.07 12.13
C THR A 151 12.47 -12.84 11.57
N TYR A 152 11.60 -12.14 10.85
CA TYR A 152 10.41 -12.68 10.22
C TYR A 152 10.37 -12.25 8.75
N ALA A 153 10.12 -13.21 7.86
CA ALA A 153 9.65 -12.89 6.52
C ALA A 153 8.25 -12.31 6.63
N PHE A 154 7.98 -11.19 5.96
CA PHE A 154 6.64 -10.66 5.82
C PHE A 154 6.26 -10.58 4.34
N ASN A 155 4.98 -10.85 4.06
CA ASN A 155 4.38 -10.64 2.75
C ASN A 155 3.13 -9.77 2.95
N ALA A 156 3.06 -8.64 2.26
CA ALA A 156 1.83 -7.86 2.13
C ALA A 156 1.42 -7.89 0.67
N SER A 157 0.22 -8.38 0.37
CA SER A 157 -0.27 -8.51 -1.00
C SER A 157 -1.77 -8.35 -1.11
N PHE A 158 -2.26 -8.18 -2.33
CA PHE A 158 -3.68 -8.13 -2.65
C PHE A 158 -3.93 -8.51 -4.11
N ASN A 159 -5.11 -9.07 -4.42
CA ASN A 159 -5.55 -9.32 -5.79
C ASN A 159 -6.44 -8.19 -6.30
N TYR A 160 -5.90 -7.36 -7.20
CA TYR A 160 -6.59 -6.17 -7.69
C TYR A 160 -6.14 -5.80 -9.11
N PRO A 161 -7.00 -5.16 -9.92
CA PRO A 161 -6.59 -4.64 -11.23
C PRO A 161 -5.42 -3.65 -11.11
N GLN A 162 -4.36 -3.88 -11.87
CA GLN A 162 -3.19 -3.01 -11.84
C GLN A 162 -3.38 -1.77 -12.69
N LEU A 163 -2.81 -0.65 -12.23
CA LEU A 163 -2.84 0.60 -12.98
C LEU A 163 -1.90 0.49 -14.18
N GLU A 164 -2.36 0.98 -15.34
CA GLU A 164 -1.54 1.07 -16.54
C GLU A 164 -0.82 2.43 -16.58
N GLN A 165 0.49 2.40 -16.33
CA GLN A 165 1.31 3.60 -16.31
C GLN A 165 1.48 4.15 -17.72
N LEU A 166 1.39 5.48 -17.86
CA LEU A 166 1.69 6.19 -19.10
C LEU A 166 3.19 6.33 -19.25
N GLY A 167 3.72 5.93 -20.41
CA GLY A 167 5.13 6.15 -20.74
C GLY A 167 5.48 7.63 -20.91
N LEU A 168 6.77 7.96 -20.99
CA LEU A 168 7.28 9.33 -21.16
C LEU A 168 6.62 10.06 -22.35
N ILE A 169 6.51 9.37 -23.49
CA ILE A 169 5.93 9.92 -24.72
C ILE A 169 4.41 10.04 -24.61
N GLU A 170 3.74 9.06 -24.00
CA GLU A 170 2.29 9.06 -23.83
C GLU A 170 1.81 10.09 -22.82
N THR A 171 2.68 10.46 -21.88
CA THR A 171 2.41 11.48 -20.86
C THR A 171 2.25 12.87 -21.48
N LEU A 172 3.00 13.16 -22.55
CA LEU A 172 3.07 14.46 -23.19
C LEU A 172 2.30 14.51 -24.51
N ASN A 173 1.85 15.69 -24.92
CA ASN A 173 1.31 15.86 -26.27
C ASN A 173 2.42 15.88 -27.34
N GLN A 174 2.01 15.72 -28.60
CA GLN A 174 2.92 15.62 -29.74
C GLN A 174 3.89 16.79 -29.89
N VAL A 175 3.50 18.00 -29.48
CA VAL A 175 4.30 19.23 -29.65
C VAL A 175 5.33 19.38 -28.54
N SER A 176 5.15 18.68 -27.41
CA SER A 176 5.98 18.82 -26.21
C SER A 176 6.94 17.64 -26.01
N GLN A 177 7.04 16.72 -26.97
CA GLN A 177 7.87 15.52 -26.83
C GLN A 177 9.38 15.81 -26.73
N ASP A 178 9.85 16.96 -27.23
CA ASP A 178 11.25 17.37 -27.10
C ASP A 178 11.69 17.48 -25.62
N LEU A 179 10.74 17.78 -24.71
CA LEU A 179 10.96 17.83 -23.26
C LEU A 179 11.47 16.52 -22.67
N VAL A 180 11.23 15.38 -23.33
CA VAL A 180 11.78 14.07 -22.91
C VAL A 180 13.31 14.13 -22.90
N SER A 181 13.92 14.83 -23.87
CA SER A 181 15.37 14.99 -23.94
C SER A 181 15.87 16.22 -23.18
N GLU A 182 15.10 17.31 -23.16
CA GLU A 182 15.49 18.56 -22.51
C GLU A 182 15.34 18.52 -20.97
N SER A 183 14.43 17.69 -20.45
CA SER A 183 14.07 17.65 -19.02
C SER A 183 13.67 16.24 -18.57
N SER A 184 14.48 15.24 -18.96
CA SER A 184 14.23 13.81 -18.72
C SER A 184 13.76 13.48 -17.30
N ASP A 185 14.48 13.95 -16.27
CA ASP A 185 14.14 13.65 -14.86
C ASP A 185 12.75 14.14 -14.45
N GLN A 186 12.33 15.30 -14.98
CA GLN A 186 11.02 15.88 -14.69
C GLN A 186 9.91 15.11 -15.41
N VAL A 187 10.14 14.74 -16.67
CA VAL A 187 9.19 13.94 -17.45
C VAL A 187 9.07 12.53 -16.88
N GLU A 188 10.18 11.95 -16.42
CA GLU A 188 10.18 10.66 -15.71
C GLU A 188 9.39 10.74 -14.41
N SER A 189 9.59 11.80 -13.62
CA SER A 189 8.80 12.03 -12.41
C SER A 189 7.31 12.22 -12.70
N LEU A 190 6.97 12.92 -13.79
CA LEU A 190 5.57 13.12 -14.21
C LEU A 190 4.95 11.80 -14.69
N SER A 191 5.66 11.05 -15.54
CA SER A 191 5.25 9.73 -16.05
C SER A 191 5.11 8.70 -14.93
N PHE A 192 5.98 8.74 -13.91
CA PHE A 192 5.89 7.90 -12.71
C PHE A 192 4.56 8.07 -11.97
N LEU A 193 4.01 9.28 -11.95
CA LEU A 193 2.74 9.58 -11.29
C LEU A 193 1.54 9.49 -12.24
N SER A 194 1.76 9.17 -13.52
CA SER A 194 0.75 9.21 -14.57
C SER A 194 0.31 7.83 -15.00
N TYR A 195 -0.97 7.53 -14.82
CA TYR A 195 -1.60 6.28 -15.26
C TYR A 195 -2.84 6.63 -16.08
N LYS A 196 -3.19 5.78 -17.05
CA LYS A 196 -4.29 6.03 -18.01
C LYS A 196 -5.62 6.41 -17.36
N ASN A 197 -5.88 5.87 -16.17
CA ASN A 197 -7.13 6.10 -15.44
C ASN A 197 -6.95 6.97 -14.19
N LYS A 198 -5.71 7.37 -13.85
CA LYS A 198 -5.43 8.02 -12.56
C LYS A 198 -4.09 8.74 -12.53
N LEU A 199 -4.10 10.03 -12.16
CA LEU A 199 -2.90 10.69 -11.66
C LEU A 199 -2.74 10.49 -10.16
N LEU A 200 -1.58 9.97 -9.75
CA LEU A 200 -1.20 9.86 -8.36
C LEU A 200 -0.75 11.23 -7.85
N ALA A 201 -1.50 11.81 -6.90
CA ALA A 201 -0.99 12.93 -6.14
C ALA A 201 0.07 12.38 -5.16
N SER A 202 1.24 13.01 -5.07
CA SER A 202 2.30 12.57 -4.17
C SER A 202 1.85 12.59 -2.70
N GLY A 203 2.43 11.70 -1.87
CA GLY A 203 2.49 11.79 -0.41
C GLY A 203 1.19 11.96 0.38
N TRP A 204 0.44 10.87 0.60
CA TRP A 204 -0.25 10.35 1.81
C TRP A 204 -0.87 11.28 2.89
N ARG A 205 -0.45 12.54 3.06
CA ARG A 205 -0.66 13.28 4.32
C ARG A 205 -1.90 14.19 4.35
N PHE A 206 -2.35 14.81 3.25
CA PHE A 206 -3.45 15.82 3.35
C PHE A 206 -4.43 15.89 2.15
N LEU A 207 -5.60 15.23 2.24
CA LEU A 207 -6.67 15.29 1.22
C LEU A 207 -7.19 16.70 0.92
N THR A 208 -7.12 17.65 1.87
CA THR A 208 -7.79 18.95 1.76
C THR A 208 -7.16 19.88 0.72
N TYR A 209 -5.89 19.64 0.38
CA TYR A 209 -5.14 20.48 -0.57
C TYR A 209 -4.91 19.78 -1.91
N PHE A 210 -4.90 18.44 -1.96
CA PHE A 210 -4.59 17.70 -3.19
C PHE A 210 -5.56 17.93 -4.33
N GLY A 211 -6.89 17.89 -4.09
CA GLY A 211 -7.83 18.06 -5.21
C GLY A 211 -7.66 19.40 -5.93
N ARG A 212 -7.57 20.48 -5.17
CA ARG A 212 -7.40 21.84 -5.69
C ARG A 212 -6.00 22.06 -6.26
N ASP A 213 -4.95 21.71 -5.52
CA ASP A 213 -3.59 22.01 -5.94
C ASP A 213 -3.18 21.10 -7.10
N SER A 214 -3.61 19.83 -7.14
CA SER A 214 -3.49 18.99 -8.34
C SER A 214 -4.27 19.56 -9.52
N MET A 215 -5.47 20.11 -9.31
CA MET A 215 -6.22 20.77 -10.38
C MET A 215 -5.48 21.99 -10.93
N ILE A 216 -4.97 22.85 -10.04
CA ILE A 216 -4.18 24.01 -10.44
C ILE A 216 -2.91 23.57 -11.17
N SER A 217 -2.17 22.60 -10.66
CA SER A 217 -0.97 22.07 -11.31
C SER A 217 -1.29 21.51 -12.70
N ILE A 218 -2.33 20.70 -12.84
CA ILE A 218 -2.77 20.15 -14.13
C ILE A 218 -3.14 21.27 -15.10
N LEU A 219 -3.89 22.29 -14.66
CA LEU A 219 -4.25 23.44 -15.50
C LEU A 219 -3.01 24.29 -15.90
N LEU A 220 -2.03 24.43 -15.01
CA LEU A 220 -0.79 25.15 -15.31
C LEU A 220 0.05 24.44 -16.39
N ILE A 221 0.01 23.11 -16.42
CA ILE A 221 0.79 22.29 -17.37
C ILE A 221 -0.08 21.71 -18.50
N GLU A 222 -1.36 22.09 -18.60
CA GLU A 222 -2.32 21.54 -19.56
C GLU A 222 -1.76 21.49 -21.00
N LYS A 223 -1.06 22.56 -21.39
CA LYS A 223 -0.50 22.71 -22.75
C LYS A 223 0.59 21.72 -23.12
N ILE A 224 1.14 20.97 -22.15
CA ILE A 224 2.15 19.95 -22.41
C ILE A 224 1.63 18.52 -22.21
N LEU A 225 0.47 18.36 -21.55
CA LEU A 225 -0.13 17.05 -21.29
C LEU A 225 -0.79 16.48 -22.54
N SER A 226 -0.81 15.15 -22.65
CA SER A 226 -1.66 14.45 -23.61
C SER A 226 -3.14 14.62 -23.23
N ILE A 227 -3.98 14.73 -24.27
CA ILE A 227 -5.43 14.99 -24.19
C ILE A 227 -6.14 13.91 -25.01
N GLY A 228 -7.32 13.49 -24.57
CA GLY A 228 -8.15 12.47 -25.21
C GLY A 228 -8.41 11.26 -24.32
N ASP A 229 -9.07 10.23 -24.86
CA ASP A 229 -9.35 9.01 -24.10
C ASP A 229 -8.05 8.34 -23.63
N GLY A 230 -7.92 8.13 -22.31
CA GLY A 230 -6.71 7.63 -21.66
C GLY A 230 -5.54 8.64 -21.58
N GLY A 231 -5.75 9.91 -21.93
CA GLY A 231 -4.75 10.98 -21.84
C GLY A 231 -4.44 11.42 -20.41
N THR A 232 -3.26 12.01 -20.20
CA THR A 232 -2.80 12.45 -18.87
C THR A 232 -3.72 13.52 -18.27
N PHE A 233 -4.24 14.42 -19.10
CA PHE A 233 -5.14 15.48 -18.65
C PHE A 233 -6.46 14.91 -18.11
N GLU A 234 -7.13 14.04 -18.86
CA GLU A 234 -8.37 13.37 -18.47
C GLU A 234 -8.18 12.46 -17.25
N ALA A 235 -7.08 11.70 -17.20
CA ALA A 235 -6.72 10.90 -16.03
C ALA A 235 -6.55 11.77 -14.77
N GLY A 236 -6.02 12.98 -14.93
CA GLY A 236 -5.84 13.95 -13.86
C GLY A 236 -7.15 14.51 -13.33
N ILE A 237 -8.02 14.97 -14.24
CA ILE A 237 -9.36 15.45 -13.89
C ILE A 237 -10.19 14.34 -13.26
N GLY A 238 -10.16 13.12 -13.82
CA GLY A 238 -10.83 11.95 -13.27
C GLY A 238 -10.41 11.66 -11.83
N ALA A 239 -9.10 11.66 -11.55
CA ALA A 239 -8.57 11.46 -10.20
C ALA A 239 -8.98 12.56 -9.22
N ILE A 240 -9.18 13.81 -9.67
CA ILE A 240 -9.71 14.89 -8.83
C ILE A 240 -11.20 14.68 -8.54
N LEU A 241 -11.99 14.36 -9.55
CA LEU A 241 -13.43 14.12 -9.41
C LEU A 241 -13.71 12.94 -8.47
N GLU A 242 -12.96 11.85 -8.61
CA GLU A 242 -13.01 10.69 -7.71
C GLU A 242 -12.79 11.10 -6.24
N ARG A 243 -11.81 11.95 -5.97
CA ARG A 243 -11.49 12.41 -4.61
C ARG A 243 -12.54 13.36 -4.02
N ILE A 244 -13.21 14.15 -4.86
CA ILE A 244 -14.27 15.08 -4.44
C ILE A 244 -15.61 14.35 -4.23
N ASN A 245 -15.83 13.25 -4.94
CA ASN A 245 -17.08 12.49 -4.88
C ASN A 245 -17.29 11.90 -3.48
N ARG A 246 -18.23 12.49 -2.72
CA ARG A 246 -18.65 12.00 -1.39
C ARG A 246 -19.30 10.61 -1.41
N THR A 247 -19.80 10.18 -2.56
CA THR A 247 -20.60 8.95 -2.74
C THR A 247 -19.80 7.78 -3.31
N ASP A 248 -18.53 7.95 -3.66
CA ASP A 248 -17.72 6.83 -4.11
C ASP A 248 -17.42 5.89 -2.93
N ARG A 249 -18.15 4.78 -2.90
CA ARG A 249 -18.11 3.73 -1.87
C ARG A 249 -17.09 2.65 -2.16
N SER A 250 -16.33 2.74 -3.26
CA SER A 250 -15.22 1.82 -3.55
C SER A 250 -14.11 1.84 -2.48
N TYR A 251 -14.15 2.83 -1.58
CA TYR A 251 -13.18 3.10 -0.53
C TYR A 251 -13.66 2.80 0.91
N GLN A 252 -14.87 2.27 1.09
CA GLN A 252 -15.35 1.76 2.38
C GLN A 252 -15.30 0.24 2.34
#